data_AF-U1N308-F1
#
_entry.id   AF-U1N308-F1
#
_cell.length_a   1.000
_cell.length_b   1.000
_cell.length_c   1.000
_cell.angle_alpha   90.00
_cell.angle_beta   90.00
_cell.angle_gamma   90.00
#
_symmetry.space_group_name_H-M   'P 1'
#
loop_
_entity.id
_entity.type
_entity.pdbx_description
1 polymer ?
#
loop_
_entity_poly.entity_id
_entity_poly.type
_entity_poly.pdbx_seq_one_letter_code
_entity_poly.pdbx_strand_id
1 'polypeptide(L)'
;MVIRGVRPDVDSKKVNEGTIYWSVKEDGLDDLRSQLIEWWSFHEATAETETPDTIARDVDDAADRVKSKPASALKDGSYKIESQEPRGLESAVKECINRAYPYPSFFHPVMLEVDQSYLSELKRLDDDEEYPEWAQKIDVPTPDAEVSTMGTIAKEIRGAVGRTLVDHDNEMGLPALFEKITEETPFYGEVKPAVTAVLWGLCRAGEFRPVAEDGEALAADELLTLSQQMEIKLRTSPSSTSLKEQFIDAGIIDPIQTVDEGIVALEELNESVKRRAQTLAETTEVSTETELESEALVSLVAAFSNALLELADSAESRADAIAADDMDWEEIIDQVASDEERMTAVEDRWDSRESYLSQLDGLLRFRELEIDWLSQSFYDALDQLSQQLENESSREWWTQEGWQSFDQSLGARLTAISALEEDWSAQVAETNAKSLVTELEGHQWLIPPLQLPEHSVHDGFQSGYLRPLRHFRDTHESIQACISALTNREPGTHDERTLRRALGTVSSTTDWDSLTEDRVDTYREKYETVEQLVGGTRPEEIEGVGVLFGDESALRQRPI
;
A
#
# COMPACT_ATOMS: atom_id res chain seq x y z
N MET A 1 30.59 -67.68 44.39
CA MET A 1 29.98 -67.22 45.66
C MET A 1 29.30 -65.90 45.33
N VAL A 2 27.97 -65.83 45.36
CA VAL A 2 27.20 -64.72 44.77
C VAL A 2 27.18 -63.53 45.73
N ILE A 3 27.74 -62.39 45.32
CA ILE A 3 27.55 -61.13 46.05
C ILE A 3 26.16 -60.59 45.68
N ARG A 4 25.23 -60.65 46.64
CA ARG A 4 23.90 -60.02 46.58
C ARG A 4 23.84 -58.87 47.56
N GLY A 5 23.25 -57.75 47.12
CA GLY A 5 22.70 -56.72 47.98
C GLY A 5 23.43 -55.37 47.91
N VAL A 6 22.77 -54.38 47.30
CA VAL A 6 22.70 -53.03 47.90
C VAL A 6 21.22 -52.60 47.96
N ARG A 7 20.38 -53.47 48.54
CA ARG A 7 19.20 -53.16 49.38
C ARG A 7 18.45 -54.46 49.74
N PRO A 8 17.88 -54.60 50.96
CA PRO A 8 17.37 -55.89 51.45
C PRO A 8 15.93 -56.27 51.04
N ASP A 9 15.16 -55.38 50.41
CA ASP A 9 13.70 -55.59 50.28
C ASP A 9 13.19 -55.82 48.84
N VAL A 10 14.03 -56.29 47.91
CA VAL A 10 13.58 -56.61 46.54
C VAL A 10 13.84 -58.07 46.21
N ASP A 11 12.76 -58.83 46.06
CA ASP A 11 12.75 -60.23 45.63
C ASP A 11 13.37 -60.35 44.23
N SER A 12 14.51 -61.04 44.13
CA SER A 12 15.39 -61.08 42.95
C SER A 12 14.86 -61.96 41.80
N LYS A 13 13.54 -62.10 41.65
CA LYS A 13 12.91 -63.00 40.67
C LYS A 13 11.92 -62.32 39.73
N LYS A 14 11.68 -61.02 39.86
CA LYS A 14 10.91 -60.27 38.86
C LYS A 14 11.83 -59.32 38.10
N VAL A 15 11.97 -59.59 36.81
CA VAL A 15 12.48 -58.62 35.83
C VAL A 15 11.37 -57.58 35.69
N ASN A 16 11.63 -56.32 36.05
CA ASN A 16 10.71 -55.22 35.83
C ASN A 16 10.87 -54.76 34.38
N GLU A 17 9.74 -54.61 33.70
CA GLU A 17 9.68 -54.03 32.37
C GLU A 17 10.28 -52.60 32.41
N GLY A 18 11.13 -52.25 31.44
CA GLY A 18 11.81 -50.94 31.43
C GLY A 18 13.01 -50.80 32.37
N THR A 19 13.59 -51.89 32.87
CA THR A 19 14.82 -51.86 33.70
C THR A 19 16.00 -52.55 32.97
N ILE A 20 17.18 -51.90 32.95
CA ILE A 20 18.41 -52.48 32.40
C ILE A 20 19.05 -53.39 33.45
N TYR A 21 19.21 -54.67 33.11
CA TYR A 21 19.97 -55.63 33.91
C TYR A 21 21.36 -55.78 33.31
N TRP A 22 22.39 -55.51 34.10
CA TRP A 22 23.79 -55.70 33.68
C TRP A 22 24.38 -56.91 34.39
N SER A 23 25.22 -57.66 33.67
CA SER A 23 25.98 -58.78 34.22
C SER A 23 27.44 -58.64 33.80
N VAL A 24 28.31 -58.51 34.80
CA VAL A 24 29.76 -58.48 34.64
C VAL A 24 30.30 -59.90 34.85
N LYS A 25 31.32 -60.32 34.09
CA LYS A 25 32.00 -61.60 34.32
C LYS A 25 32.63 -61.60 35.72
N GLU A 26 32.59 -62.74 36.42
CA GLU A 26 33.16 -62.86 37.78
C GLU A 26 34.66 -62.50 37.83
N ASP A 27 35.39 -62.69 36.71
CA ASP A 27 36.80 -62.30 36.58
C ASP A 27 36.96 -60.78 36.63
N GLY A 28 37.46 -60.28 37.78
CA GLY A 28 37.75 -58.87 38.03
C GLY A 28 36.90 -58.22 39.13
N LEU A 29 35.79 -58.85 39.57
CA LEU A 29 34.93 -58.32 40.64
C LEU A 29 35.55 -58.48 42.04
N ASP A 30 36.22 -59.60 42.30
CA ASP A 30 36.96 -59.81 43.55
C ASP A 30 38.20 -58.90 43.65
N ASP A 31 38.83 -58.60 42.52
CA ASP A 31 39.93 -57.63 42.43
C ASP A 31 39.43 -56.19 42.62
N LEU A 32 38.30 -55.80 42.02
CA LEU A 32 37.65 -54.52 42.28
C LEU A 32 37.26 -54.37 43.76
N ARG A 33 36.70 -55.43 44.36
CA ARG A 33 36.33 -55.44 45.78
C ARG A 33 37.56 -55.32 46.67
N SER A 34 38.63 -56.04 46.35
CA SER A 34 39.89 -55.97 47.10
C SER A 34 40.52 -54.58 46.99
N GLN A 35 40.50 -53.96 45.81
CA GLN A 35 41.03 -52.61 45.59
C GLN A 35 40.15 -51.50 46.19
N LEU A 36 38.83 -51.69 46.27
CA LEU A 36 37.94 -50.81 47.01
C LEU A 36 38.21 -50.87 48.51
N ILE A 37 38.42 -52.08 49.06
CA ILE A 37 38.80 -52.26 50.47
C ILE A 37 40.18 -51.65 50.73
N GLU A 38 41.13 -51.87 49.83
CA GLU A 38 42.49 -51.32 49.92
C GLU A 38 42.49 -49.78 49.83
N TRP A 39 41.77 -49.20 48.87
CA TRP A 39 41.59 -47.75 48.75
C TRP A 39 40.90 -47.16 49.97
N TRP A 40 39.81 -47.78 50.45
CA TRP A 40 39.09 -47.29 51.64
C TRP A 40 39.96 -47.35 52.89
N SER A 41 40.75 -48.42 53.05
CA SER A 41 41.70 -48.55 54.16
C SER A 41 42.84 -47.52 54.07
N PHE A 42 43.30 -47.21 52.85
CA PHE A 42 44.36 -46.23 52.61
C PHE A 42 43.88 -44.78 52.77
N HIS A 43 42.64 -44.49 52.36
CA HIS A 43 41.95 -43.21 52.59
C HIS A 43 41.67 -42.97 54.07
N GLU A 44 41.18 -43.98 54.80
CA GLU A 44 40.94 -43.88 56.25
C GLU A 44 42.25 -43.66 57.04
N ALA A 45 43.32 -44.36 56.66
CA ALA A 45 44.64 -44.20 57.31
C ALA A 45 45.30 -42.84 57.04
N THR A 46 44.99 -42.18 55.92
CA THR A 46 45.52 -40.86 55.57
C THR A 46 44.66 -39.71 56.10
N ALA A 47 43.36 -39.95 56.35
CA ALA A 47 42.44 -38.94 56.89
C ALA A 47 42.76 -38.48 58.32
N GLU A 48 43.51 -39.27 59.11
CA GLU A 48 43.83 -38.96 60.51
C GLU A 48 45.20 -38.27 60.72
N THR A 49 45.97 -38.01 59.66
CA THR A 49 47.30 -37.33 59.75
C THR A 49 47.55 -36.35 58.61
N GLU A 50 48.39 -35.32 58.87
CA GLU A 50 48.83 -34.37 57.84
C GLU A 50 49.63 -35.13 56.75
N THR A 51 49.00 -35.36 55.59
CA THR A 51 49.48 -36.31 54.58
C THR A 51 50.45 -35.63 53.61
N PRO A 52 51.69 -36.13 53.42
CA PRO A 52 52.62 -35.59 52.43
C PRO A 52 52.07 -35.66 51.00
N ASP A 53 52.37 -34.65 50.16
CA ASP A 53 51.82 -34.50 48.80
C ASP A 53 52.00 -35.73 47.88
N THR A 54 53.07 -36.50 48.08
CA THR A 54 53.31 -37.75 47.35
C THR A 54 52.27 -38.83 47.67
N ILE A 55 51.83 -38.91 48.92
CA ILE A 55 50.82 -39.87 49.37
C ILE A 55 49.42 -39.40 48.97
N ALA A 56 49.15 -38.09 48.98
CA ALA A 56 47.89 -37.54 48.47
C ALA A 56 47.68 -37.84 46.97
N ARG A 57 48.73 -37.69 46.15
CA ARG A 57 48.70 -38.12 44.73
C ARG A 57 48.45 -39.61 44.56
N ASP A 58 49.09 -40.45 45.38
CA ASP A 58 48.89 -41.90 45.31
C ASP A 58 47.46 -42.31 45.70
N VAL A 59 46.81 -41.58 46.64
CA VAL A 59 45.39 -41.76 47.00
C VAL A 59 44.46 -41.37 45.85
N ASP A 60 44.72 -40.26 45.16
CA ASP A 60 43.94 -39.81 44.01
C ASP A 60 44.11 -40.75 42.80
N ASP A 61 45.34 -41.16 42.49
CA ASP A 61 45.62 -42.14 41.44
C ASP A 61 44.96 -43.49 41.77
N ALA A 62 44.91 -43.89 43.04
CA ALA A 62 44.18 -45.07 43.47
C ALA A 62 42.66 -44.89 43.34
N ALA A 63 42.12 -43.70 43.63
CA ALA A 63 40.70 -43.40 43.42
C ALA A 63 40.31 -43.48 41.94
N ASP A 64 41.15 -42.96 41.04
CA ASP A 64 40.89 -42.99 39.60
C ASP A 64 41.06 -44.40 39.00
N ARG A 65 41.99 -45.21 39.52
CA ARG A 65 42.06 -46.66 39.21
C ARG A 65 40.80 -47.40 39.66
N VAL A 66 40.26 -47.07 40.84
CA VAL A 66 39.02 -47.66 41.35
C VAL A 66 37.79 -47.18 40.57
N LYS A 67 37.75 -45.95 40.01
CA LYS A 67 36.64 -45.44 39.17
C LYS A 67 36.68 -45.95 37.73
N SER A 68 37.88 -46.06 37.15
CA SER A 68 38.06 -46.52 35.77
C SER A 68 37.71 -48.00 35.59
N LYS A 69 37.94 -48.84 36.61
CA LYS A 69 37.59 -50.27 36.56
C LYS A 69 36.08 -50.56 36.42
N PRO A 70 35.18 -49.96 37.21
CA PRO A 70 33.74 -49.99 36.97
C PRO A 70 33.37 -49.52 35.57
N ALA A 71 33.97 -48.42 35.09
CA ALA A 71 33.73 -47.90 33.74
C ALA A 71 34.14 -48.90 32.64
N SER A 72 35.31 -49.53 32.76
CA SER A 72 35.77 -50.60 31.86
C SER A 72 34.92 -51.86 31.98
N ALA A 73 34.57 -52.28 33.20
CA ALA A 73 33.73 -53.45 33.45
C ALA A 73 32.29 -53.25 32.92
N LEU A 74 31.79 -52.02 32.94
CA LEU A 74 30.57 -51.64 32.24
C LEU A 74 30.80 -51.79 30.74
N LYS A 75 31.81 -51.15 30.15
CA LYS A 75 32.08 -51.22 28.71
C LYS A 75 32.17 -52.65 28.16
N ASP A 76 32.76 -53.58 28.91
CA ASP A 76 32.95 -54.99 28.54
C ASP A 76 31.87 -55.96 29.09
N GLY A 77 30.85 -55.42 29.77
CA GLY A 77 29.75 -56.16 30.38
C GLY A 77 28.69 -56.63 29.38
N SER A 78 27.91 -57.63 29.80
CA SER A 78 26.70 -58.06 29.06
C SER A 78 25.46 -57.38 29.62
N TYR A 79 24.60 -56.95 28.71
CA TYR A 79 23.39 -56.18 29.01
C TYR A 79 22.17 -57.01 28.64
N LYS A 80 21.13 -56.95 29.48
CA LYS A 80 19.87 -57.63 29.25
C LYS A 80 18.71 -56.71 29.56
N ILE A 81 17.80 -56.63 28.61
CA ILE A 81 16.48 -56.03 28.78
C ILE A 81 15.50 -57.17 28.53
N GLU A 82 14.31 -57.09 29.10
CA GLU A 82 13.32 -58.15 28.96
C GLU A 82 13.17 -58.57 27.49
N SER A 83 13.25 -59.87 27.20
CA SER A 83 13.17 -60.51 25.87
C SER A 83 14.32 -60.31 24.85
N GLN A 84 15.34 -59.46 25.10
CA GLN A 84 16.42 -59.24 24.11
C GLN A 84 17.80 -58.91 24.71
N GLU A 85 18.87 -59.36 24.05
CA GLU A 85 20.27 -59.00 24.39
C GLU A 85 20.78 -57.89 23.44
N PRO A 86 20.89 -56.63 23.90
CA PRO A 86 21.44 -55.53 23.10
C PRO A 86 22.97 -55.63 22.95
N ARG A 87 23.48 -55.17 21.80
CA ARG A 87 24.93 -55.14 21.49
C ARG A 87 25.60 -53.88 22.08
N GLY A 88 25.65 -53.78 23.41
CA GLY A 88 26.37 -52.73 24.14
C GLY A 88 25.47 -51.75 24.92
N LEU A 89 26.09 -50.94 25.77
CA LEU A 89 25.42 -50.06 26.75
C LEU A 89 24.49 -49.04 26.10
N GLU A 90 24.95 -48.35 25.05
CA GLU A 90 24.18 -47.30 24.39
C GLU A 90 22.88 -47.86 23.77
N SER A 91 22.98 -49.01 23.09
CA SER A 91 21.84 -49.73 22.53
C SER A 91 20.90 -50.24 23.63
N ALA A 92 21.44 -50.66 24.77
CA ALA A 92 20.63 -51.07 25.92
C ALA A 92 19.87 -49.87 26.51
N VAL A 93 20.52 -48.72 26.66
CA VAL A 93 19.88 -47.49 27.16
C VAL A 93 18.78 -47.04 26.20
N LYS A 94 19.05 -46.97 24.89
CA LYS A 94 18.03 -46.64 23.87
C LYS A 94 16.83 -47.59 23.91
N GLU A 95 17.06 -48.89 23.93
CA GLU A 95 15.99 -49.89 23.93
C GLU A 95 15.17 -49.87 25.24
N CYS A 96 15.84 -49.63 26.38
CA CYS A 96 15.17 -49.50 27.67
C CYS A 96 14.29 -48.26 27.73
N ILE A 97 14.79 -47.14 27.21
CA ILE A 97 14.03 -45.89 27.12
C ILE A 97 12.82 -46.09 26.20
N ASN A 98 13.00 -46.64 25.00
CA ASN A 98 11.91 -46.90 24.04
C ASN A 98 10.80 -47.82 24.60
N ARG A 99 11.12 -48.71 25.54
CA ARG A 99 10.18 -49.67 26.13
C ARG A 99 9.54 -49.18 27.42
N ALA A 100 10.30 -48.50 28.28
CA ALA A 100 9.79 -47.87 29.49
C ALA A 100 8.91 -46.65 29.16
N TYR A 101 9.22 -45.98 28.05
CA TYR A 101 8.54 -44.83 27.50
C TYR A 101 8.41 -45.05 26.00
N PRO A 102 7.34 -45.71 25.50
CA PRO A 102 7.06 -45.70 24.07
C PRO A 102 6.90 -44.25 23.66
N TYR A 103 7.95 -43.65 23.08
CA TYR A 103 7.87 -42.30 22.57
C TYR A 103 6.70 -42.26 21.59
N PRO A 104 5.70 -41.40 21.81
CA PRO A 104 4.63 -41.25 20.84
C PRO A 104 5.25 -40.86 19.50
N SER A 105 4.68 -41.31 18.38
CA SER A 105 5.18 -40.99 17.03
C SER A 105 5.23 -39.49 16.72
N PHE A 106 4.70 -38.68 17.62
CA PHE A 106 4.65 -37.22 17.62
C PHE A 106 5.58 -36.59 18.67
N PHE A 107 6.64 -37.29 19.05
CA PHE A 107 7.74 -36.77 19.88
C PHE A 107 9.09 -37.06 19.24
N HIS A 108 9.92 -36.02 19.09
CA HIS A 108 11.32 -36.13 18.70
C HIS A 108 12.22 -35.57 19.81
N PRO A 109 13.34 -36.23 20.19
CA PRO A 109 14.19 -35.77 21.30
C PRO A 109 14.68 -34.31 21.20
N VAL A 110 14.89 -33.81 19.97
CA VAL A 110 15.27 -32.41 19.70
C VAL A 110 14.24 -31.41 20.25
N MET A 111 12.97 -31.79 20.41
CA MET A 111 11.95 -30.91 21.00
C MET A 111 12.31 -30.46 22.43
N LEU A 112 13.09 -31.25 23.18
CA LEU A 112 13.57 -30.89 24.53
C LEU A 112 14.72 -29.88 24.50
N GLU A 113 15.38 -29.72 23.35
CA GLU A 113 16.52 -28.82 23.17
C GLU A 113 16.07 -27.43 22.69
N VAL A 114 14.84 -27.32 22.15
CA VAL A 114 14.31 -26.05 21.64
C VAL A 114 14.05 -25.07 22.79
N ASP A 115 14.69 -23.90 22.70
CA ASP A 115 14.48 -22.77 23.59
C ASP A 115 14.27 -21.48 22.78
N GLN A 116 14.27 -20.31 23.44
CA GLN A 116 14.09 -19.02 22.77
C GLN A 116 15.15 -18.74 21.69
N SER A 117 16.37 -19.28 21.82
CA SER A 117 17.42 -19.07 20.82
C SER A 117 17.10 -19.75 19.49
N TYR A 118 16.52 -20.96 19.55
CA TYR A 118 16.02 -21.70 18.39
C TYR A 118 14.81 -21.00 17.75
N LEU A 119 13.86 -20.49 18.54
CA LEU A 119 12.73 -19.71 18.00
C LEU A 119 13.21 -18.41 17.33
N SER A 120 14.24 -17.78 17.87
CA SER A 120 14.84 -16.58 17.27
C SER A 120 15.61 -16.90 15.99
N GLU A 121 16.01 -18.15 15.76
CA GLU A 121 16.59 -18.61 14.50
C GLU A 121 15.50 -18.66 13.42
N LEU A 122 14.31 -19.21 13.73
CA LEU A 122 13.16 -19.19 12.81
C LEU A 122 12.74 -17.77 12.43
N LYS A 123 12.72 -16.85 13.40
CA LYS A 123 12.38 -15.43 13.18
C LYS A 123 13.37 -14.69 12.26
N ARG A 124 14.57 -15.23 12.05
CA ARG A 124 15.61 -14.64 11.21
C ARG A 124 15.69 -15.27 9.81
N LEU A 125 14.92 -16.32 9.57
CA LEU A 125 14.88 -16.95 8.25
C LEU A 125 14.15 -16.02 7.29
N ASP A 126 14.77 -15.81 6.13
CA ASP A 126 14.07 -15.27 4.98
C ASP A 126 13.17 -16.37 4.37
N ASP A 127 12.11 -16.00 3.65
CA ASP A 127 11.04 -16.94 3.24
C ASP A 127 11.49 -18.05 2.27
N ASP A 128 12.61 -17.86 1.58
CA ASP A 128 13.21 -18.83 0.64
C ASP A 128 14.29 -19.71 1.28
N GLU A 129 14.64 -19.49 2.55
CA GLU A 129 15.69 -20.23 3.23
C GLU A 129 15.20 -21.61 3.70
N GLU A 130 16.02 -22.63 3.46
CA GLU A 130 15.73 -23.97 3.95
C GLU A 130 15.69 -23.99 5.48
N TYR A 131 14.62 -24.56 6.04
CA TYR A 131 14.47 -24.63 7.48
C TYR A 131 15.66 -25.34 8.14
N PRO A 132 16.13 -24.85 9.30
CA PRO A 132 17.20 -25.51 10.06
C PRO A 132 16.90 -26.99 10.29
N GLU A 133 17.95 -27.81 10.32
CA GLU A 133 17.84 -29.27 10.44
C GLU A 133 17.01 -29.70 11.68
N TRP A 134 17.03 -28.90 12.76
CA TRP A 134 16.25 -29.16 13.96
C TRP A 134 14.74 -28.93 13.73
N ALA A 135 14.37 -27.90 12.97
CA ALA A 135 12.98 -27.55 12.67
C ALA A 135 12.35 -28.61 11.74
N GLN A 136 13.14 -29.10 10.76
CA GLN A 136 12.75 -30.23 9.92
C GLN A 136 12.52 -31.51 10.76
N LYS A 137 13.38 -31.80 11.74
CA LYS A 137 13.27 -32.99 12.62
C LYS A 137 12.05 -33.00 13.54
N ILE A 138 11.50 -31.83 13.85
CA ILE A 138 10.27 -31.70 14.66
C ILE A 138 9.02 -31.44 13.81
N ASP A 139 9.14 -31.62 12.49
CA ASP A 139 8.08 -31.42 11.50
C ASP A 139 7.47 -29.99 11.49
N VAL A 140 8.26 -28.93 11.66
CA VAL A 140 7.71 -27.56 11.48
C VAL A 140 7.19 -27.41 10.03
N PRO A 141 5.89 -27.12 9.82
CA PRO A 141 5.34 -27.00 8.47
C PRO A 141 5.92 -25.80 7.72
N THR A 142 6.18 -25.99 6.42
CA THR A 142 6.47 -24.91 5.48
C THR A 142 5.18 -24.19 5.06
N PRO A 143 5.26 -22.95 4.55
CA PRO A 143 4.07 -22.17 4.17
C PRO A 143 3.15 -22.87 3.15
N ASP A 144 3.72 -23.69 2.26
CA ASP A 144 2.96 -24.40 1.21
C ASP A 144 2.61 -25.85 1.61
N ALA A 145 2.76 -26.21 2.89
CA ALA A 145 2.48 -27.57 3.35
C ALA A 145 0.97 -27.81 3.45
N GLU A 146 0.44 -28.69 2.60
CA GLU A 146 -0.90 -29.26 2.80
C GLU A 146 -0.95 -30.18 4.02
N VAL A 147 -2.13 -30.27 4.65
CA VAL A 147 -2.41 -31.26 5.73
C VAL A 147 -1.99 -32.67 5.33
N SER A 148 -2.13 -33.03 4.05
CA SER A 148 -1.78 -34.36 3.54
C SER A 148 -0.29 -34.66 3.66
N THR A 149 0.57 -33.65 3.42
CA THR A 149 2.04 -33.75 3.37
C THR A 149 2.73 -33.42 4.69
N MET A 150 2.04 -32.80 5.65
CA MET A 150 2.59 -32.51 6.98
C MET A 150 3.12 -33.76 7.70
N GLY A 151 4.20 -33.57 8.47
CA GLY A 151 4.77 -34.59 9.33
C GLY A 151 3.86 -34.97 10.51
N THR A 152 4.23 -36.04 11.22
CA THR A 152 3.36 -36.62 12.25
C THR A 152 3.25 -35.72 13.47
N ILE A 153 4.32 -35.01 13.84
CA ILE A 153 4.31 -34.08 14.98
C ILE A 153 3.37 -32.90 14.71
N ALA A 154 3.46 -32.29 13.52
CA ALA A 154 2.58 -31.21 13.09
C ALA A 154 1.11 -31.63 13.04
N LYS A 155 0.79 -32.81 12.49
CA LYS A 155 -0.59 -33.33 12.41
C LYS A 155 -1.21 -33.51 13.79
N GLU A 156 -0.47 -34.05 14.75
CA GLU A 156 -0.98 -34.25 16.11
C GLU A 156 -1.15 -32.93 16.86
N ILE A 157 -0.20 -32.00 16.75
CA ILE A 157 -0.32 -30.66 17.35
C ILE A 157 -1.51 -29.90 16.73
N ARG A 158 -1.63 -29.91 15.40
CA ARG A 158 -2.80 -29.36 14.68
C ARG A 158 -4.10 -29.98 15.17
N GLY A 159 -4.15 -31.31 15.30
CA GLY A 159 -5.33 -32.02 15.76
C GLY A 159 -5.71 -31.71 17.21
N ALA A 160 -4.74 -31.54 18.10
CA ALA A 160 -4.98 -31.16 19.50
C ALA A 160 -5.46 -29.72 19.62
N VAL A 161 -4.78 -28.80 18.94
CA VAL A 161 -5.10 -27.36 18.94
C VAL A 161 -6.44 -27.11 18.27
N GLY A 162 -6.67 -27.66 17.08
CA GLY A 162 -7.91 -27.49 16.33
C GLY A 162 -9.14 -28.00 17.09
N ARG A 163 -9.06 -29.18 17.72
CA ARG A 163 -10.15 -29.68 18.59
C ARG A 163 -10.41 -28.74 19.75
N THR A 164 -9.35 -28.26 20.41
CA THR A 164 -9.48 -27.34 21.54
C THR A 164 -10.13 -26.02 21.14
N LEU A 165 -9.77 -25.47 19.98
CA LEU A 165 -10.38 -24.24 19.46
C LEU A 165 -11.85 -24.45 19.08
N VAL A 166 -12.19 -25.52 18.37
CA VAL A 166 -13.58 -25.84 17.99
C VAL A 166 -14.48 -26.00 19.22
N ASP A 167 -13.98 -26.59 20.30
CA ASP A 167 -14.72 -26.73 21.56
C ASP A 167 -14.91 -25.41 22.31
N HIS A 168 -14.30 -24.31 21.86
CA HIS A 168 -14.32 -22.98 22.48
C HIS A 168 -14.53 -21.87 21.44
N ASP A 169 -15.60 -21.99 20.65
CA ASP A 169 -16.03 -20.97 19.69
C ASP A 169 -14.96 -20.55 18.67
N ASN A 170 -14.06 -21.49 18.31
CA ASN A 170 -12.97 -21.32 17.35
C ASN A 170 -11.87 -20.32 17.75
N GLU A 171 -11.84 -19.79 18.98
CA GLU A 171 -10.85 -18.82 19.45
C GLU A 171 -10.41 -19.08 20.89
N MET A 172 -9.10 -19.01 21.18
CA MET A 172 -8.61 -19.11 22.55
C MET A 172 -7.28 -18.37 22.78
N GLY A 173 -7.13 -17.76 23.95
CA GLY A 173 -5.84 -17.24 24.42
C GLY A 173 -4.75 -18.31 24.47
N LEU A 174 -3.58 -18.01 23.91
CA LEU A 174 -2.47 -18.95 23.77
C LEU A 174 -2.03 -19.59 25.10
N PRO A 175 -1.97 -18.89 26.25
CA PRO A 175 -1.67 -19.53 27.54
C PRO A 175 -2.70 -20.58 27.96
N ALA A 176 -3.99 -20.29 27.79
CA ALA A 176 -5.08 -21.20 28.13
C ALA A 176 -5.14 -22.40 27.16
N LEU A 177 -4.83 -22.16 25.88
CA LEU A 177 -4.69 -23.21 24.88
C LEU A 177 -3.56 -24.19 25.27
N PHE A 178 -2.39 -23.66 25.64
CA PHE A 178 -1.26 -24.48 26.10
C PHE A 178 -1.59 -25.30 27.35
N GLU A 179 -2.31 -24.72 28.31
CA GLU A 179 -2.77 -25.44 29.50
C GLU A 179 -3.66 -26.63 29.10
N LYS A 180 -4.67 -26.41 28.26
CA LYS A 180 -5.60 -27.48 27.84
C LYS A 180 -4.95 -28.58 27.01
N ILE A 181 -4.11 -28.25 26.04
CA ILE A 181 -3.40 -29.30 25.26
C ILE A 181 -2.40 -30.06 26.15
N THR A 182 -1.86 -29.42 27.20
CA THR A 182 -1.00 -30.09 28.19
C THR A 182 -1.81 -30.98 29.14
N GLU A 183 -3.04 -30.63 29.48
CA GLU A 183 -3.93 -31.51 30.26
C GLU A 183 -4.20 -32.83 29.52
N GLU A 184 -4.46 -32.77 28.21
CA GLU A 184 -4.64 -33.97 27.39
C GLU A 184 -3.32 -34.71 27.14
N THR A 185 -2.23 -33.96 26.91
CA THR A 185 -0.91 -34.49 26.57
C THR A 185 0.18 -33.83 27.45
N PRO A 186 0.47 -34.39 28.63
CA PRO A 186 1.31 -33.75 29.65
C PRO A 186 2.72 -33.33 29.20
N PHE A 187 3.33 -34.03 28.24
CA PHE A 187 4.68 -33.71 27.81
C PHE A 187 4.76 -32.41 27.01
N TYR A 188 3.67 -31.91 26.41
CA TYR A 188 3.69 -30.61 25.71
C TYR A 188 4.08 -29.46 26.64
N GLY A 189 3.82 -29.59 27.95
CA GLY A 189 4.29 -28.64 28.96
C GLY A 189 5.81 -28.60 29.09
N GLU A 190 6.50 -29.73 28.85
CA GLU A 190 7.97 -29.83 28.91
C GLU A 190 8.65 -29.37 27.62
N VAL A 191 7.93 -29.33 26.50
CA VAL A 191 8.44 -28.94 25.17
C VAL A 191 7.68 -27.75 24.57
N LYS A 192 7.17 -26.85 25.41
CA LYS A 192 6.38 -25.67 25.00
C LYS A 192 7.05 -24.85 23.87
N PRO A 193 8.37 -24.58 23.89
CA PRO A 193 9.02 -23.87 22.78
C PRO A 193 8.95 -24.66 21.46
N ALA A 194 9.14 -25.97 21.46
CA ALA A 194 9.03 -26.79 20.24
C ALA A 194 7.59 -26.81 19.69
N VAL A 195 6.58 -26.88 20.58
CA VAL A 195 5.18 -26.79 20.17
C VAL A 195 4.86 -25.40 19.59
N THR A 196 5.46 -24.35 20.15
CA THR A 196 5.37 -22.97 19.60
C THR A 196 5.94 -22.90 18.19
N ALA A 197 7.11 -23.52 17.92
CA ALA A 197 7.70 -23.54 16.59
C ALA A 197 6.79 -24.24 15.56
N VAL A 198 6.16 -25.36 15.94
CA VAL A 198 5.23 -26.08 15.08
C VAL A 198 3.94 -25.28 14.86
N LEU A 199 3.40 -24.64 15.91
CA LEU A 199 2.25 -23.74 15.81
C LEU A 199 2.51 -22.55 14.87
N TRP A 200 3.70 -21.96 14.94
CA TRP A 200 4.12 -20.91 14.02
C TRP A 200 4.06 -21.39 12.56
N GLY A 201 4.64 -22.56 12.26
CA GLY A 201 4.57 -23.13 10.90
C GLY A 201 3.14 -23.47 10.46
N LEU A 202 2.28 -23.94 11.38
CA LEU A 202 0.86 -24.16 11.10
C LEU A 202 0.09 -22.86 10.81
N CYS A 203 0.46 -21.74 11.46
CA CYS A 203 -0.12 -20.44 11.14
C CYS A 203 0.32 -19.97 9.76
N ARG A 204 1.60 -20.15 9.41
CA ARG A 204 2.11 -19.85 8.06
C ARG A 204 1.49 -20.71 6.96
N ALA A 205 1.13 -21.95 7.28
CA ALA A 205 0.40 -22.85 6.38
C ALA A 205 -1.12 -22.57 6.32
N GLY A 206 -1.62 -21.54 7.03
CA GLY A 206 -3.01 -21.11 6.98
C GLY A 206 -3.99 -21.97 7.79
N GLU A 207 -3.51 -22.83 8.70
CA GLU A 207 -4.36 -23.70 9.52
C GLU A 207 -4.97 -22.96 10.73
N PHE A 208 -4.22 -21.99 11.28
CA PHE A 208 -4.62 -21.18 12.42
C PHE A 208 -4.19 -19.73 12.22
N ARG A 209 -4.85 -18.78 12.90
CA ARG A 209 -4.53 -17.34 12.86
C ARG A 209 -4.19 -16.83 14.26
N PRO A 210 -3.04 -16.16 14.49
CA PRO A 210 -2.79 -15.43 15.72
C PRO A 210 -3.51 -14.07 15.70
N VAL A 211 -4.14 -13.70 16.80
CA VAL A 211 -4.83 -12.39 16.96
C VAL A 211 -4.52 -11.77 18.32
N ALA A 212 -4.54 -10.44 18.41
CA ALA A 212 -4.39 -9.70 19.66
C ALA A 212 -5.66 -9.81 20.54
N GLU A 213 -5.60 -9.29 21.77
CA GLU A 213 -6.76 -9.35 22.68
C GLU A 213 -8.01 -8.62 22.13
N ASP A 214 -7.81 -7.54 21.37
CA ASP A 214 -8.84 -6.73 20.73
C ASP A 214 -9.37 -7.32 19.41
N GLY A 215 -8.76 -8.40 18.92
CA GLY A 215 -9.16 -9.10 17.70
C GLY A 215 -8.36 -8.72 16.45
N GLU A 216 -7.38 -7.81 16.55
CA GLU A 216 -6.48 -7.48 15.44
C GLU A 216 -5.64 -8.70 15.02
N ALA A 217 -5.47 -8.92 13.72
CA ALA A 217 -4.63 -10.00 13.23
C ALA A 217 -3.15 -9.72 13.54
N LEU A 218 -2.42 -10.75 14.00
CA LEU A 218 -0.99 -10.66 14.29
C LEU A 218 -0.21 -11.52 13.30
N ALA A 219 0.98 -11.06 12.90
CA ALA A 219 1.90 -11.87 12.14
C ALA A 219 2.27 -13.15 12.92
N ALA A 220 2.42 -14.28 12.21
CA ALA A 220 2.81 -15.55 12.83
C ALA A 220 4.08 -15.43 13.69
N ASP A 221 5.03 -14.60 13.27
CA ASP A 221 6.31 -14.33 13.95
C ASP A 221 6.19 -13.77 15.38
N GLU A 222 5.04 -13.18 15.73
CA GLU A 222 4.76 -12.76 17.10
C GLU A 222 4.67 -13.96 18.06
N LEU A 223 4.32 -15.16 17.56
CA LEU A 223 4.33 -16.40 18.34
C LEU A 223 5.74 -16.81 18.81
N LEU A 224 6.78 -16.45 18.06
CA LEU A 224 8.16 -16.88 18.32
C LEU A 224 8.82 -16.15 19.50
N THR A 225 8.20 -15.10 20.03
CA THR A 225 8.69 -14.41 21.23
C THR A 225 7.94 -14.90 22.47
N LEU A 226 8.52 -15.82 23.24
CA LEU A 226 7.85 -16.45 24.40
C LEU A 226 7.33 -15.46 25.44
N SER A 227 7.96 -14.29 25.59
CA SER A 227 7.54 -13.25 26.55
C SER A 227 6.29 -12.46 26.13
N GLN A 228 5.94 -12.47 24.83
CA GLN A 228 4.79 -11.73 24.27
C GLN A 228 3.54 -12.61 24.12
N GLN A 229 3.68 -13.93 24.28
CA GLN A 229 2.59 -14.91 24.13
C GLN A 229 1.40 -14.76 25.09
N MET A 230 1.51 -13.92 26.12
CA MET A 230 0.42 -13.70 27.09
C MET A 230 -0.75 -12.90 26.50
N GLU A 231 -0.47 -12.09 25.46
CA GLU A 231 -1.44 -11.18 24.84
C GLU A 231 -1.96 -11.72 23.49
N ILE A 232 -1.56 -12.94 23.10
CA ILE A 232 -1.90 -13.57 21.83
C ILE A 232 -3.04 -14.57 22.03
N LYS A 233 -4.04 -14.53 21.16
CA LYS A 233 -5.05 -15.58 20.97
C LYS A 233 -4.84 -16.30 19.64
N LEU A 234 -5.37 -17.50 19.51
CA LEU A 234 -5.31 -18.32 18.31
C LEU A 234 -6.73 -18.65 17.84
N ARG A 235 -7.01 -18.53 16.53
CA ARG A 235 -8.30 -18.80 15.90
C ARG A 235 -8.18 -19.85 14.79
N THR A 236 -9.24 -20.61 14.48
CA THR A 236 -9.26 -21.53 13.32
C THR A 236 -9.49 -20.80 12.00
N SER A 237 -8.85 -21.24 10.91
CA SER A 237 -9.04 -20.68 9.57
C SER A 237 -10.28 -21.28 8.84
N PRO A 238 -11.10 -20.49 8.13
CA PRO A 238 -12.20 -21.00 7.29
C PRO A 238 -11.68 -21.60 5.97
N SER A 239 -12.29 -22.69 5.46
CA SER A 239 -11.83 -23.38 4.24
C SER A 239 -12.92 -23.69 3.19
N SER A 240 -12.77 -23.16 1.97
CA SER A 240 -12.98 -23.81 0.66
C SER A 240 -12.46 -22.89 -0.46
N THR A 241 -11.47 -23.34 -1.24
CA THR A 241 -10.43 -22.51 -1.92
C THR A 241 -9.65 -21.71 -0.89
N SER A 242 -8.34 -21.97 -0.73
CA SER A 242 -7.61 -21.29 0.34
C SER A 242 -7.65 -19.78 0.05
N LEU A 243 -7.98 -18.96 1.04
CA LEU A 243 -7.98 -17.50 0.91
C LEU A 243 -6.65 -16.98 0.31
N LYS A 244 -5.56 -17.70 0.60
CA LYS A 244 -4.25 -17.51 -0.01
C LYS A 244 -4.30 -17.59 -1.55
N GLU A 245 -4.89 -18.65 -2.11
CA GLU A 245 -5.04 -18.80 -3.57
C GLU A 245 -5.89 -17.66 -4.16
N GLN A 246 -6.94 -17.21 -3.47
CA GLN A 246 -7.76 -16.08 -3.93
C GLN A 246 -6.94 -14.78 -4.00
N PHE A 247 -6.12 -14.49 -2.98
CA PHE A 247 -5.23 -13.33 -3.00
C PHE A 247 -4.16 -13.41 -4.09
N ILE A 248 -3.62 -14.59 -4.36
CA ILE A 248 -2.65 -14.82 -5.44
C ILE A 248 -3.32 -14.63 -6.81
N ASP A 249 -4.49 -15.22 -7.03
CA ASP A 249 -5.23 -15.14 -8.29
C ASP A 249 -5.67 -13.69 -8.59
N ALA A 250 -6.02 -12.93 -7.56
CA ALA A 250 -6.32 -11.50 -7.65
C ALA A 250 -5.07 -10.61 -7.78
N GLY A 251 -3.86 -11.18 -7.68
CA GLY A 251 -2.61 -10.43 -7.76
C GLY A 251 -2.36 -9.50 -6.57
N ILE A 252 -3.04 -9.73 -5.45
CA ILE A 252 -2.88 -8.95 -4.21
C ILE A 252 -1.57 -9.32 -3.51
N ILE A 253 -1.20 -10.61 -3.54
CA ILE A 253 0.05 -11.11 -2.97
C ILE A 253 0.75 -12.11 -3.87
N ASP A 254 2.07 -12.23 -3.70
CA ASP A 254 2.88 -13.30 -4.30
C ASP A 254 2.66 -14.64 -3.58
N PRO A 255 2.90 -15.79 -4.25
CA PRO A 255 2.71 -17.11 -3.65
C PRO A 255 3.47 -17.37 -2.34
N ILE A 256 4.58 -16.66 -2.13
CA ILE A 256 5.42 -16.76 -0.93
C ILE A 256 4.82 -16.04 0.28
N GLN A 257 3.97 -15.05 0.04
CA GLN A 257 3.38 -14.22 1.08
C GLN A 257 2.21 -14.95 1.77
N THR A 258 1.94 -14.55 2.99
CA THR A 258 0.95 -15.15 3.89
C THR A 258 -0.45 -14.59 3.65
N VAL A 259 -1.46 -15.30 4.17
CA VAL A 259 -2.86 -14.83 4.13
C VAL A 259 -3.01 -13.48 4.84
N ASP A 260 -2.32 -13.27 5.97
CA ASP A 260 -2.42 -12.02 6.73
C ASP A 260 -1.77 -10.85 5.98
N GLU A 261 -0.64 -11.08 5.28
CA GLU A 261 -0.09 -10.08 4.35
C GLU A 261 -1.07 -9.77 3.20
N GLY A 262 -1.86 -10.76 2.77
CA GLY A 262 -2.93 -10.54 1.79
C GLY A 262 -4.11 -9.74 2.31
N ILE A 263 -4.48 -9.92 3.57
CA ILE A 263 -5.51 -9.09 4.21
C ILE A 263 -5.02 -7.65 4.34
N VAL A 264 -3.79 -7.45 4.83
CA VAL A 264 -3.19 -6.10 4.94
C VAL A 264 -3.10 -5.44 3.57
N ALA A 265 -2.63 -6.16 2.54
CA ALA A 265 -2.58 -5.63 1.19
C ALA A 265 -3.98 -5.29 0.64
N LEU A 266 -4.99 -6.13 0.90
CA LEU A 266 -6.38 -5.87 0.53
C LEU A 266 -6.94 -4.62 1.25
N GLU A 267 -6.68 -4.47 2.55
CA GLU A 267 -7.06 -3.30 3.34
C GLU A 267 -6.40 -2.03 2.80
N GLU A 268 -5.10 -2.09 2.49
CA GLU A 268 -4.36 -0.98 1.90
C GLU A 268 -4.90 -0.59 0.52
N LEU A 269 -5.24 -1.56 -0.34
CA LEU A 269 -5.87 -1.34 -1.64
C LEU A 269 -7.26 -0.70 -1.48
N ASN A 270 -8.09 -1.22 -0.57
CA ASN A 270 -9.42 -0.69 -0.32
C ASN A 270 -9.38 0.73 0.27
N GLU A 271 -8.47 1.00 1.19
CA GLU A 271 -8.23 2.34 1.74
C GLU A 271 -7.63 3.29 0.69
N SER A 272 -6.85 2.77 -0.26
CA SER A 272 -6.41 3.51 -1.44
C SER A 272 -7.58 3.95 -2.31
N VAL A 273 -8.50 3.04 -2.63
CA VAL A 273 -9.74 3.34 -3.36
C VAL A 273 -10.54 4.43 -2.64
N LYS A 274 -10.79 4.27 -1.33
CA LYS A 274 -11.53 5.26 -0.51
C LYS A 274 -10.92 6.65 -0.62
N ARG A 275 -9.61 6.76 -0.34
CA ARG A 275 -8.91 8.04 -0.33
C ARG A 275 -8.87 8.71 -1.70
N ARG A 276 -8.61 7.93 -2.76
CA ARG A 276 -8.59 8.43 -4.15
C ARG A 276 -9.96 8.95 -4.55
N ALA A 277 -11.02 8.19 -4.26
CA ALA A 277 -12.39 8.58 -4.53
C ALA A 277 -12.79 9.88 -3.80
N GLN A 278 -12.47 10.00 -2.51
CA GLN A 278 -12.71 11.23 -1.74
C GLN A 278 -11.92 12.42 -2.28
N THR A 279 -10.63 12.24 -2.56
CA THR A 279 -9.77 13.31 -3.08
C THR A 279 -10.28 13.84 -4.42
N LEU A 280 -10.69 12.93 -5.32
CA LEU A 280 -11.25 13.32 -6.61
C LEU A 280 -12.63 13.98 -6.45
N ALA A 281 -13.48 13.48 -5.55
CA ALA A 281 -14.78 14.08 -5.24
C ALA A 281 -14.61 15.53 -4.74
N GLU A 282 -13.71 15.76 -3.78
CA GLU A 282 -13.38 17.09 -3.26
C GLU A 282 -12.82 18.02 -4.36
N THR A 283 -11.92 17.49 -5.20
CA THR A 283 -11.32 18.27 -6.29
C THR A 283 -12.40 18.69 -7.31
N THR A 284 -13.30 17.78 -7.66
CA THR A 284 -14.40 18.06 -8.60
C THR A 284 -15.42 19.03 -8.00
N GLU A 285 -15.72 18.94 -6.70
CA GLU A 285 -16.59 19.87 -5.99
C GLU A 285 -16.00 21.29 -6.01
N VAL A 286 -14.71 21.44 -5.71
CA VAL A 286 -14.03 22.75 -5.80
C VAL A 286 -14.10 23.33 -7.21
N SER A 287 -13.89 22.52 -8.25
CA SER A 287 -14.05 22.98 -9.64
C SER A 287 -15.49 23.39 -9.95
N THR A 288 -16.51 22.67 -9.44
CA THR A 288 -17.92 23.09 -9.61
C THR A 288 -18.25 24.40 -8.92
N GLU A 289 -17.67 24.67 -7.75
CA GLU A 289 -17.96 25.90 -6.98
C GLU A 289 -17.21 27.13 -7.49
N THR A 290 -16.04 26.93 -8.12
CA THR A 290 -15.12 28.03 -8.43
C THR A 290 -14.86 28.27 -9.90
N GLU A 291 -15.01 27.24 -10.75
CA GLU A 291 -14.62 27.31 -12.16
C GLU A 291 -15.79 27.15 -13.12
N LEU A 292 -16.86 26.44 -12.76
CA LEU A 292 -18.03 26.24 -13.63
C LEU A 292 -19.13 27.27 -13.34
N GLU A 293 -19.74 27.80 -14.39
CA GLU A 293 -20.87 28.74 -14.28
C GLU A 293 -22.17 28.16 -14.86
N SER A 294 -22.09 27.17 -15.75
CA SER A 294 -23.27 26.53 -16.33
C SER A 294 -23.95 25.55 -15.37
N GLU A 295 -25.22 25.81 -15.02
CA GLU A 295 -26.04 24.93 -14.16
C GLU A 295 -26.10 23.47 -14.65
N ALA A 296 -26.16 23.26 -15.97
CA ALA A 296 -26.22 21.93 -16.56
C ALA A 296 -24.92 21.13 -16.33
N LEU A 297 -23.76 21.79 -16.44
CA LEU A 297 -22.46 21.17 -16.17
C LEU A 297 -22.20 21.00 -14.69
N VAL A 298 -22.60 21.98 -13.86
CA VAL A 298 -22.55 21.85 -12.39
C VAL A 298 -23.33 20.60 -11.96
N SER A 299 -24.53 20.39 -12.52
CA SER A 299 -25.33 19.19 -12.21
C SER A 299 -24.66 17.89 -12.68
N LEU A 300 -24.06 17.88 -13.87
CA LEU A 300 -23.35 16.72 -14.44
C LEU A 300 -22.12 16.34 -13.61
N VAL A 301 -21.32 17.33 -13.18
CA VAL A 301 -20.11 17.09 -12.37
C VAL A 301 -20.48 16.77 -10.92
N ALA A 302 -21.56 17.34 -10.37
CA ALA A 302 -22.08 16.96 -9.07
C ALA A 302 -22.54 15.48 -9.04
N ALA A 303 -23.17 14.99 -10.11
CA ALA A 303 -23.51 13.56 -10.22
C ALA A 303 -22.26 12.67 -10.22
N PHE A 304 -21.18 13.10 -10.87
CA PHE A 304 -19.89 12.42 -10.84
C PHE A 304 -19.28 12.41 -9.42
N SER A 305 -19.26 13.56 -8.75
CA SER A 305 -18.77 13.67 -7.37
C SER A 305 -19.55 12.77 -6.40
N ASN A 306 -20.89 12.73 -6.52
CA ASN A 306 -21.73 11.83 -5.73
C ASN A 306 -21.40 10.35 -5.98
N ALA A 307 -21.16 9.94 -7.23
CA ALA A 307 -20.78 8.56 -7.55
C ALA A 307 -19.41 8.16 -6.97
N LEU A 308 -18.49 9.13 -6.83
CA LEU A 308 -17.21 8.93 -6.13
C LEU A 308 -17.40 8.81 -4.62
N LEU A 309 -18.29 9.60 -4.03
CA LEU A 309 -18.63 9.48 -2.61
C LEU A 309 -19.31 8.14 -2.30
N GLU A 310 -20.24 7.69 -3.15
CA GLU A 310 -20.85 6.35 -3.01
C GLU A 310 -19.81 5.23 -3.09
N LEU A 311 -18.79 5.40 -3.92
CA LEU A 311 -17.66 4.47 -3.97
C LEU A 311 -16.82 4.50 -2.68
N ALA A 312 -16.54 5.69 -2.14
CA ALA A 312 -15.81 5.83 -0.88
C ALA A 312 -16.59 5.20 0.30
N ASP A 313 -17.91 5.39 0.34
CA ASP A 313 -18.81 4.79 1.34
C ASP A 313 -18.86 3.26 1.20
N SER A 314 -18.83 2.75 -0.04
CA SER A 314 -18.74 1.31 -0.32
C SER A 314 -17.40 0.74 0.19
N ALA A 315 -16.29 1.44 -0.07
CA ALA A 315 -14.98 1.05 0.45
C ALA A 315 -14.93 1.09 1.98
N GLU A 316 -15.54 2.08 2.62
CA GLU A 316 -15.66 2.12 4.09
C GLU A 316 -16.50 0.95 4.63
N SER A 317 -17.62 0.64 3.98
CA SER A 317 -18.46 -0.51 4.35
C SER A 317 -17.71 -1.84 4.23
N ARG A 318 -16.84 -1.99 3.21
CA ARG A 318 -15.96 -3.15 3.08
C ARG A 318 -14.89 -3.20 4.17
N ALA A 319 -14.32 -2.06 4.57
CA ALA A 319 -13.35 -2.02 5.65
C ALA A 319 -13.99 -2.47 6.99
N ASP A 320 -15.20 -2.01 7.27
CA ASP A 320 -15.99 -2.46 8.43
C ASP A 320 -16.31 -3.95 8.35
N ALA A 321 -16.62 -4.45 7.15
CA ALA A 321 -16.84 -5.88 6.92
C ALA A 321 -15.55 -6.65 7.24
N ILE A 322 -14.42 -6.35 6.60
CA ILE A 322 -13.10 -6.98 6.80
C ILE A 322 -12.76 -7.09 8.29
N ALA A 323 -12.97 -6.01 9.05
CA ALA A 323 -12.72 -5.98 10.49
C ALA A 323 -13.64 -6.93 11.31
N ALA A 324 -14.85 -7.21 10.83
CA ALA A 324 -15.84 -8.04 11.52
C ALA A 324 -15.68 -9.56 11.26
N ASP A 325 -14.87 -9.99 10.29
CA ASP A 325 -14.57 -11.40 9.94
C ASP A 325 -15.82 -12.28 9.66
N ASP A 326 -16.96 -11.67 9.33
CA ASP A 326 -18.25 -12.31 8.97
C ASP A 326 -18.62 -11.99 7.51
N MET A 327 -17.82 -12.47 6.54
CA MET A 327 -18.03 -12.12 5.13
C MET A 327 -17.56 -13.16 4.12
N ASP A 328 -17.98 -12.94 2.88
CA ASP A 328 -17.51 -13.65 1.70
C ASP A 328 -16.23 -12.98 1.16
N TRP A 329 -15.07 -13.58 1.46
CA TRP A 329 -13.77 -13.05 1.03
C TRP A 329 -13.61 -12.98 -0.49
N GLU A 330 -14.23 -13.90 -1.23
CA GLU A 330 -14.19 -13.91 -2.69
C GLU A 330 -14.88 -12.65 -3.23
N GLU A 331 -16.05 -12.32 -2.69
CA GLU A 331 -16.78 -11.11 -3.05
C GLU A 331 -15.99 -9.83 -2.74
N ILE A 332 -15.33 -9.75 -1.58
CA ILE A 332 -14.55 -8.55 -1.22
C ILE A 332 -13.31 -8.39 -2.09
N ILE A 333 -12.57 -9.48 -2.32
CA ILE A 333 -11.39 -9.46 -3.18
C ILE A 333 -11.77 -8.96 -4.58
N ASP A 334 -12.83 -9.52 -5.15
CA ASP A 334 -13.35 -9.12 -6.47
C ASP A 334 -13.79 -7.65 -6.48
N GLN A 335 -14.49 -7.19 -5.44
CA GLN A 335 -14.94 -5.80 -5.35
C GLN A 335 -13.77 -4.81 -5.23
N VAL A 336 -12.78 -5.10 -4.39
CA VAL A 336 -11.61 -4.22 -4.21
C VAL A 336 -10.79 -4.16 -5.50
N ALA A 337 -10.52 -5.30 -6.13
CA ALA A 337 -9.81 -5.35 -7.40
C ALA A 337 -10.56 -4.58 -8.51
N SER A 338 -11.89 -4.78 -8.59
CA SER A 338 -12.72 -4.08 -9.58
C SER A 338 -12.77 -2.57 -9.33
N ASP A 339 -12.86 -2.12 -8.07
CA ASP A 339 -12.91 -0.71 -7.74
C ASP A 339 -11.55 -0.02 -7.90
N GLU A 340 -10.43 -0.74 -7.70
CA GLU A 340 -9.08 -0.23 -7.98
C GLU A 340 -8.92 0.06 -9.48
N GLU A 341 -9.24 -0.91 -10.33
CA GLU A 341 -9.21 -0.74 -11.79
C GLU A 341 -10.15 0.40 -12.22
N ARG A 342 -11.35 0.43 -11.64
CA ARG A 342 -12.34 1.47 -11.91
C ARG A 342 -11.81 2.85 -11.53
N MET A 343 -11.16 3.00 -10.37
CA MET A 343 -10.61 4.29 -9.94
C MET A 343 -9.52 4.80 -10.87
N THR A 344 -8.60 3.92 -11.29
CA THR A 344 -7.56 4.29 -12.26
C THR A 344 -8.18 4.75 -13.57
N ALA A 345 -9.18 4.03 -14.07
CA ALA A 345 -9.88 4.42 -15.29
C ALA A 345 -10.70 5.72 -15.16
N VAL A 346 -11.21 6.02 -13.97
CA VAL A 346 -11.98 7.23 -13.69
C VAL A 346 -11.08 8.47 -13.57
N GLU A 347 -9.95 8.36 -12.88
CA GLU A 347 -8.94 9.43 -12.78
C GLU A 347 -8.40 9.80 -14.17
N ASP A 348 -8.00 8.80 -14.96
CA ASP A 348 -7.52 9.01 -16.34
C ASP A 348 -8.58 9.71 -17.22
N ARG A 349 -9.87 9.40 -16.99
CA ARG A 349 -10.98 10.05 -17.72
C ARG A 349 -11.22 11.45 -17.24
N TRP A 350 -11.19 11.72 -15.94
CA TRP A 350 -11.28 13.08 -15.44
C TRP A 350 -10.19 13.96 -16.06
N ASP A 351 -8.93 13.54 -15.93
CA ASP A 351 -7.77 14.28 -16.45
C ASP A 351 -7.84 14.48 -17.96
N SER A 352 -8.26 13.46 -18.71
CA SER A 352 -8.35 13.56 -20.18
C SER A 352 -9.56 14.33 -20.69
N ARG A 353 -10.59 14.57 -19.86
CA ARG A 353 -11.85 15.20 -20.26
C ARG A 353 -12.14 16.56 -19.62
N GLU A 354 -11.36 16.99 -18.63
CA GLU A 354 -11.50 18.32 -18.00
C GLU A 354 -11.54 19.45 -19.04
N SER A 355 -10.64 19.43 -20.03
CA SER A 355 -10.62 20.42 -21.13
C SER A 355 -11.90 20.41 -21.97
N TYR A 356 -12.49 19.22 -22.18
CA TYR A 356 -13.75 19.12 -22.92
C TYR A 356 -14.90 19.76 -22.13
N LEU A 357 -14.99 19.47 -20.83
CA LEU A 357 -16.00 20.07 -19.95
C LEU A 357 -15.82 21.59 -19.83
N SER A 358 -14.58 22.06 -19.71
CA SER A 358 -14.24 23.49 -19.70
C SER A 358 -14.67 24.20 -20.99
N GLN A 359 -14.50 23.55 -22.14
CA GLN A 359 -14.97 24.11 -23.42
C GLN A 359 -16.50 24.20 -23.46
N LEU A 360 -17.22 23.18 -22.98
CA LEU A 360 -18.68 23.22 -22.89
C LEU A 360 -19.15 24.39 -22.02
N ASP A 361 -18.51 24.60 -20.86
CA ASP A 361 -18.84 25.70 -19.96
C ASP A 361 -18.61 27.06 -20.65
N GLY A 362 -17.45 27.22 -21.29
CA GLY A 362 -17.11 28.45 -22.00
C GLY A 362 -18.06 28.77 -23.16
N LEU A 363 -18.55 27.76 -23.88
CA LEU A 363 -19.59 27.94 -24.90
C LEU A 363 -20.91 28.39 -24.26
N LEU A 364 -21.34 27.76 -23.17
CA LEU A 364 -22.63 28.05 -22.52
C LEU A 364 -22.68 29.40 -21.82
N ARG A 365 -21.55 29.93 -21.34
CA ARG A 365 -21.47 31.29 -20.76
C ARG A 365 -21.91 32.38 -21.73
N PHE A 366 -21.78 32.18 -23.04
CA PHE A 366 -22.26 33.15 -24.02
C PHE A 366 -23.77 33.36 -23.99
N ARG A 367 -24.56 32.40 -23.46
CA ARG A 367 -26.02 32.52 -23.38
C ARG A 367 -26.47 33.76 -22.60
N GLU A 368 -25.67 34.21 -21.65
CA GLU A 368 -25.99 35.36 -20.80
C GLU A 368 -25.38 36.69 -21.30
N LEU A 369 -24.51 36.65 -22.32
CA LEU A 369 -23.71 37.81 -22.72
C LEU A 369 -24.37 38.72 -23.77
N GLU A 370 -25.52 38.35 -24.34
CA GLU A 370 -26.30 39.12 -25.34
C GLU A 370 -25.42 39.94 -26.32
N ILE A 371 -24.47 39.29 -26.97
CA ILE A 371 -23.51 39.93 -27.90
C ILE A 371 -24.18 40.11 -29.27
N ASP A 372 -24.14 41.35 -29.79
CA ASP A 372 -24.90 41.79 -30.97
C ASP A 372 -24.50 41.09 -32.27
N TRP A 373 -23.22 40.80 -32.47
CA TRP A 373 -22.71 40.21 -33.71
C TRP A 373 -22.83 38.69 -33.78
N LEU A 374 -23.21 38.04 -32.68
CA LEU A 374 -23.47 36.60 -32.66
C LEU A 374 -24.83 36.30 -33.27
N SER A 375 -24.88 35.29 -34.14
CA SER A 375 -26.08 34.91 -34.86
C SER A 375 -27.12 34.26 -33.96
N GLN A 376 -28.40 34.38 -34.35
CA GLN A 376 -29.47 33.61 -33.70
C GLN A 376 -29.21 32.09 -33.79
N SER A 377 -28.59 31.62 -34.87
CA SER A 377 -28.20 30.20 -35.02
C SER A 377 -27.19 29.75 -33.95
N PHE A 378 -26.29 30.62 -33.52
CA PHE A 378 -25.37 30.32 -32.42
C PHE A 378 -26.13 30.17 -31.10
N TYR A 379 -26.99 31.13 -30.76
CA TYR A 379 -27.79 31.06 -29.54
C TYR A 379 -28.77 29.87 -29.52
N ASP A 380 -29.41 29.57 -30.65
CA ASP A 380 -30.27 28.39 -30.80
C ASP A 380 -29.48 27.08 -30.55
N ALA A 381 -28.22 27.03 -31.01
CA ALA A 381 -27.33 25.89 -30.78
C ALA A 381 -26.90 25.79 -29.30
N LEU A 382 -26.66 26.90 -28.62
CA LEU A 382 -26.36 26.90 -27.18
C LEU A 382 -27.55 26.46 -26.33
N ASP A 383 -28.76 26.90 -26.68
CA ASP A 383 -29.99 26.45 -26.00
C ASP A 383 -30.22 24.95 -26.20
N GLN A 384 -29.97 24.45 -27.41
CA GLN A 384 -30.03 23.01 -27.68
C GLN A 384 -28.93 22.25 -26.93
N LEU A 385 -27.71 22.79 -26.84
CA LEU A 385 -26.61 22.19 -26.10
C LEU A 385 -26.92 22.10 -24.59
N SER A 386 -27.48 23.17 -24.00
CA SER A 386 -27.92 23.16 -22.59
C SER A 386 -28.93 22.04 -22.35
N GLN A 387 -29.96 21.93 -23.20
CA GLN A 387 -30.97 20.87 -23.08
C GLN A 387 -30.37 19.47 -23.25
N GLN A 388 -29.41 19.30 -24.16
CA GLN A 388 -28.70 18.03 -24.34
C GLN A 388 -27.94 17.66 -23.07
N LEU A 389 -27.20 18.60 -22.47
CA LEU A 389 -26.47 18.35 -21.22
C LEU A 389 -27.40 18.02 -20.04
N GLU A 390 -28.51 18.73 -19.90
CA GLU A 390 -29.52 18.45 -18.87
C GLU A 390 -30.06 17.01 -18.98
N ASN A 391 -30.33 16.55 -20.21
CA ASN A 391 -30.79 15.18 -20.47
C ASN A 391 -29.74 14.10 -20.15
N GLU A 392 -28.46 14.48 -20.13
CA GLU A 392 -27.34 13.57 -19.86
C GLU A 392 -26.82 13.67 -18.41
N SER A 393 -27.46 14.47 -17.55
CA SER A 393 -27.06 14.68 -16.15
C SER A 393 -26.99 13.41 -15.32
N SER A 394 -27.77 12.37 -15.65
CA SER A 394 -27.74 11.08 -14.98
C SER A 394 -26.83 10.04 -15.64
N ARG A 395 -26.09 10.42 -16.70
CA ARG A 395 -25.21 9.49 -17.39
C ARG A 395 -23.88 9.36 -16.66
N GLU A 396 -23.42 8.12 -16.54
CA GLU A 396 -22.08 7.79 -16.05
C GLU A 396 -21.01 8.07 -17.14
N TRP A 397 -20.85 9.33 -17.52
CA TRP A 397 -19.94 9.75 -18.58
C TRP A 397 -18.47 9.43 -18.29
N TRP A 398 -18.12 9.17 -17.03
CA TRP A 398 -16.82 8.71 -16.55
C TRP A 398 -16.58 7.20 -16.78
N THR A 399 -17.50 6.50 -17.45
CA THR A 399 -17.27 5.14 -17.97
C THR A 399 -16.85 5.17 -19.43
N GLN A 400 -16.19 4.13 -19.93
CA GLN A 400 -15.77 4.09 -21.34
C GLN A 400 -16.95 4.18 -22.31
N GLU A 401 -18.00 3.40 -22.04
CA GLU A 401 -19.22 3.38 -22.86
C GLU A 401 -20.05 4.65 -22.66
N GLY A 402 -20.12 5.14 -21.42
CA GLY A 402 -20.81 6.37 -21.06
C GLY A 402 -20.24 7.57 -21.77
N TRP A 403 -18.91 7.72 -21.84
CA TRP A 403 -18.26 8.83 -22.54
C TRP A 403 -18.61 8.88 -24.03
N GLN A 404 -18.51 7.75 -24.73
CA GLN A 404 -18.79 7.72 -26.17
C GLN A 404 -20.24 8.09 -26.47
N SER A 405 -21.17 7.59 -25.66
CA SER A 405 -22.57 7.95 -25.80
C SER A 405 -22.84 9.41 -25.42
N PHE A 406 -22.13 9.93 -24.41
CA PHE A 406 -22.21 11.33 -24.00
C PHE A 406 -21.78 12.25 -25.15
N ASP A 407 -20.57 12.09 -25.69
CA ASP A 407 -20.06 12.92 -26.79
C ASP A 407 -20.97 12.86 -28.04
N GLN A 408 -21.50 11.68 -28.37
CA GLN A 408 -22.43 11.51 -29.50
C GLN A 408 -23.79 12.18 -29.28
N SER A 409 -24.23 12.31 -28.03
CA SER A 409 -25.51 12.96 -27.69
C SER A 409 -25.44 14.49 -27.82
N LEU A 410 -24.24 15.08 -27.68
CA LEU A 410 -23.99 16.52 -27.71
C LEU A 410 -23.80 17.08 -29.13
N GLY A 411 -24.63 16.66 -30.08
CA GLY A 411 -24.53 17.10 -31.47
C GLY A 411 -24.58 18.63 -31.65
N ALA A 412 -25.27 19.35 -30.76
CA ALA A 412 -25.35 20.81 -30.80
C ALA A 412 -24.01 21.50 -30.48
N ARG A 413 -23.07 20.82 -29.82
CA ARG A 413 -21.72 21.35 -29.55
C ARG A 413 -21.00 21.71 -30.85
N LEU A 414 -20.98 20.79 -31.82
CA LEU A 414 -20.32 21.04 -33.11
C LEU A 414 -21.03 22.11 -33.93
N THR A 415 -22.35 22.24 -33.78
CA THR A 415 -23.14 23.31 -34.40
C THR A 415 -22.77 24.67 -33.78
N ALA A 416 -22.70 24.76 -32.46
CA ALA A 416 -22.30 25.97 -31.74
C ALA A 416 -20.85 26.38 -32.09
N ILE A 417 -19.91 25.43 -32.12
CA ILE A 417 -18.53 25.68 -32.56
C ILE A 417 -18.49 26.26 -33.97
N SER A 418 -19.19 25.63 -34.93
CA SER A 418 -19.17 26.06 -36.33
C SER A 418 -19.79 27.46 -36.49
N ALA A 419 -20.90 27.72 -35.80
CA ALA A 419 -21.56 29.03 -35.81
C ALA A 419 -20.67 30.12 -35.20
N LEU A 420 -19.98 29.83 -34.08
CA LEU A 420 -19.05 30.78 -33.46
C LEU A 420 -17.87 31.13 -34.38
N GLU A 421 -17.28 30.13 -35.06
CA GLU A 421 -16.21 30.35 -36.04
C GLU A 421 -16.68 31.21 -37.22
N GLU A 422 -17.90 30.97 -37.70
CA GLU A 422 -18.51 31.70 -38.82
C GLU A 422 -18.83 33.14 -38.42
N ASP A 423 -19.52 33.35 -37.30
CA ASP A 423 -19.91 34.66 -36.80
C ASP A 423 -18.68 35.54 -36.53
N TRP A 424 -17.64 34.96 -35.92
CA TRP A 424 -16.38 35.68 -35.69
C TRP A 424 -15.70 36.07 -36.99
N SER A 425 -15.61 35.13 -37.94
CA SER A 425 -15.00 35.40 -39.24
C SER A 425 -15.76 36.45 -40.03
N ALA A 426 -17.09 36.44 -39.95
CA ALA A 426 -17.97 37.44 -40.56
C ALA A 426 -17.74 38.82 -39.92
N GLN A 427 -17.75 38.91 -38.59
CA GLN A 427 -17.55 40.16 -37.86
C GLN A 427 -16.19 40.80 -38.18
N VAL A 428 -15.13 40.00 -38.18
CA VAL A 428 -13.77 40.46 -38.49
C VAL A 428 -13.65 40.93 -39.95
N ALA A 429 -14.37 40.28 -40.88
CA ALA A 429 -14.37 40.64 -42.29
C ALA A 429 -15.19 41.90 -42.58
N GLU A 430 -16.40 42.01 -42.02
CA GLU A 430 -17.30 43.15 -42.18
C GLU A 430 -16.64 44.43 -41.69
N THR A 431 -16.03 44.38 -40.50
CA THR A 431 -15.43 45.56 -39.87
C THR A 431 -14.00 45.84 -40.32
N ASN A 432 -13.41 44.94 -41.12
CA ASN A 432 -12.01 44.99 -41.54
C ASN A 432 -11.02 45.14 -40.36
N ALA A 433 -11.38 44.64 -39.17
CA ALA A 433 -10.61 44.76 -37.94
C ALA A 433 -9.22 44.11 -38.07
N LYS A 434 -9.14 42.97 -38.76
CA LYS A 434 -7.88 42.23 -38.95
C LYS A 434 -6.80 43.06 -39.63
N SER A 435 -7.17 43.89 -40.62
CA SER A 435 -6.23 44.79 -41.29
C SER A 435 -5.64 45.80 -40.31
N LEU A 436 -6.50 46.43 -39.50
CA LEU A 436 -6.05 47.41 -38.51
C LEU A 436 -5.17 46.74 -37.44
N VAL A 437 -5.58 45.60 -36.89
CA VAL A 437 -4.79 44.87 -35.87
C VAL A 437 -3.40 44.51 -36.40
N THR A 438 -3.30 44.05 -37.65
CA THR A 438 -2.03 43.75 -38.30
C THR A 438 -1.12 44.98 -38.41
N GLU A 439 -1.70 46.15 -38.70
CA GLU A 439 -0.96 47.42 -38.71
C GLU A 439 -0.47 47.82 -37.30
N LEU A 440 -1.27 47.54 -36.26
CA LEU A 440 -0.95 47.89 -34.87
C LEU A 440 0.11 46.97 -34.22
N GLU A 441 0.15 45.68 -34.55
CA GLU A 441 1.06 44.69 -33.94
C GLU A 441 2.54 45.08 -34.07
N GLY A 442 2.95 45.58 -35.23
CA GLY A 442 4.34 45.97 -35.53
C GLY A 442 4.66 47.44 -35.29
N HIS A 443 3.71 48.24 -34.83
CA HIS A 443 3.87 49.70 -34.82
C HIS A 443 4.82 50.16 -33.70
N GLN A 444 5.84 50.93 -34.07
CA GLN A 444 6.96 51.32 -33.19
C GLN A 444 6.55 52.14 -31.96
N TRP A 445 5.37 52.76 -31.98
CA TRP A 445 4.83 53.53 -30.84
C TRP A 445 3.88 52.73 -29.94
N LEU A 446 3.46 51.53 -30.34
CA LEU A 446 2.54 50.68 -29.57
C LEU A 446 3.27 49.65 -28.69
N ILE A 447 4.51 49.98 -28.30
CA ILE A 447 5.33 49.28 -27.29
C ILE A 447 4.74 49.42 -25.88
N PRO A 448 5.11 48.58 -24.90
CA PRO A 448 4.65 48.71 -23.53
C PRO A 448 4.84 50.13 -22.95
N PRO A 449 3.90 50.66 -22.14
CA PRO A 449 3.96 52.04 -21.61
C PRO A 449 5.27 52.37 -20.90
N LEU A 450 5.84 51.41 -20.17
CA LEU A 450 7.09 51.55 -19.42
C LEU A 450 8.34 51.69 -20.31
N GLN A 451 8.22 51.39 -21.61
CA GLN A 451 9.32 51.49 -22.57
C GLN A 451 9.25 52.79 -23.39
N LEU A 452 8.19 53.60 -23.22
CA LEU A 452 8.15 54.93 -23.82
C LEU A 452 9.15 55.85 -23.11
N PRO A 453 9.81 56.78 -23.84
CA PRO A 453 10.72 57.73 -23.22
C PRO A 453 10.03 58.57 -22.14
N GLU A 454 10.60 58.56 -20.94
CA GLU A 454 10.12 59.38 -19.83
C GLU A 454 10.21 60.86 -20.21
N HIS A 455 9.11 61.60 -20.00
CA HIS A 455 8.96 63.05 -20.25
C HIS A 455 8.87 63.53 -21.71
N SER A 456 9.12 62.69 -22.72
CA SER A 456 8.98 63.08 -24.15
C SER A 456 7.58 62.86 -24.71
N VAL A 457 6.77 61.99 -24.09
CA VAL A 457 5.43 61.64 -24.58
C VAL A 457 4.39 62.10 -23.57
N HIS A 458 3.67 63.17 -23.90
CA HIS A 458 2.67 63.76 -23.00
C HIS A 458 1.48 62.82 -22.75
N ASP A 459 0.94 62.82 -21.53
CA ASP A 459 -0.18 61.95 -21.12
C ASP A 459 -1.42 62.09 -22.02
N GLY A 460 -1.67 63.29 -22.56
CA GLY A 460 -2.76 63.52 -23.51
C GLY A 460 -2.61 62.72 -24.81
N PHE A 461 -1.40 62.57 -25.34
CA PHE A 461 -1.14 61.75 -26.52
C PHE A 461 -1.25 60.26 -26.20
N GLN A 462 -0.72 59.84 -25.05
CA GLN A 462 -0.85 58.46 -24.59
C GLN A 462 -2.31 58.06 -24.37
N SER A 463 -3.07 58.85 -23.62
CA SER A 463 -4.48 58.56 -23.30
C SER A 463 -5.42 58.73 -24.49
N GLY A 464 -5.15 59.69 -25.38
CA GLY A 464 -5.99 59.96 -26.55
C GLY A 464 -5.82 58.98 -27.70
N TYR A 465 -4.60 58.44 -27.88
CA TYR A 465 -4.26 57.65 -29.07
C TYR A 465 -3.59 56.31 -28.72
N LEU A 466 -2.46 56.31 -28.00
CA LEU A 466 -1.68 55.08 -27.81
C LEU A 466 -2.39 54.03 -26.93
N ARG A 467 -2.96 54.42 -25.80
CA ARG A 467 -3.68 53.51 -24.89
C ARG A 467 -4.93 52.92 -25.56
N PRO A 468 -5.81 53.70 -26.21
CA PRO A 468 -6.95 53.14 -26.94
C PRO A 468 -6.55 52.14 -28.03
N LEU A 469 -5.51 52.45 -28.82
CA LEU A 469 -5.03 51.56 -29.88
C LEU A 469 -4.44 50.25 -29.32
N ARG A 470 -3.66 50.32 -28.24
CA ARG A 470 -3.17 49.11 -27.54
C ARG A 470 -4.32 48.29 -26.99
N HIS A 471 -5.27 48.95 -26.30
CA HIS A 471 -6.43 48.28 -25.74
C HIS A 471 -7.27 47.58 -26.81
N PHE A 472 -7.51 48.22 -27.96
CA PHE A 472 -8.21 47.60 -29.09
C PHE A 472 -7.46 46.35 -29.61
N ARG A 473 -6.14 46.46 -29.84
CA ARG A 473 -5.32 45.31 -30.26
C ARG A 473 -5.38 44.17 -29.26
N ASP A 474 -5.13 44.47 -27.98
CA ASP A 474 -5.06 43.46 -26.92
C ASP A 474 -6.44 42.80 -26.69
N THR A 475 -7.53 43.55 -26.87
CA THR A 475 -8.91 43.03 -26.81
C THR A 475 -9.19 42.09 -27.99
N HIS A 476 -8.87 42.49 -29.22
CA HIS A 476 -9.03 41.62 -30.39
C HIS A 476 -8.20 40.34 -30.26
N GLU A 477 -6.94 40.42 -29.82
CA GLU A 477 -6.09 39.24 -29.58
C GLU A 477 -6.69 38.31 -28.51
N SER A 478 -7.23 38.88 -27.43
CA SER A 478 -7.87 38.11 -26.36
C SER A 478 -9.14 37.40 -26.83
N ILE A 479 -9.98 38.08 -27.64
CA ILE A 479 -11.18 37.49 -28.24
C ILE A 479 -10.79 36.39 -29.25
N GLN A 480 -9.84 36.66 -30.14
CA GLN A 480 -9.35 35.66 -31.11
C GLN A 480 -8.80 34.41 -30.40
N ALA A 481 -8.01 34.59 -29.35
CA ALA A 481 -7.46 33.47 -28.57
C ALA A 481 -8.55 32.68 -27.85
N CYS A 482 -9.53 33.38 -27.26
CA CYS A 482 -10.70 32.78 -26.64
C CYS A 482 -11.49 31.92 -27.63
N ILE A 483 -11.86 32.48 -28.78
CA ILE A 483 -12.60 31.77 -29.83
C ILE A 483 -11.81 30.57 -30.33
N SER A 484 -10.50 30.72 -30.61
CA SER A 484 -9.66 29.60 -31.07
C SER A 484 -9.60 28.45 -30.07
N ALA A 485 -9.65 28.74 -28.76
CA ALA A 485 -9.68 27.72 -27.73
C ALA A 485 -11.04 27.01 -27.66
N LEU A 486 -12.13 27.78 -27.72
CA LEU A 486 -13.50 27.25 -27.64
C LEU A 486 -13.96 26.52 -28.90
N THR A 487 -13.31 26.78 -30.05
CA THR A 487 -13.63 26.12 -31.31
C THR A 487 -12.71 24.95 -31.65
N ASN A 488 -11.73 24.63 -30.78
CA ASN A 488 -10.95 23.41 -30.91
C ASN A 488 -11.87 22.19 -30.83
N ARG A 489 -12.03 21.44 -31.92
CA ARG A 489 -12.98 20.31 -32.00
C ARG A 489 -12.56 19.13 -31.13
N GLU A 490 -11.27 19.01 -30.82
CA GLU A 490 -10.69 17.93 -30.02
C GLU A 490 -9.83 18.52 -28.89
N PRO A 491 -10.44 19.14 -27.86
CA PRO A 491 -9.70 19.68 -26.73
C PRO A 491 -9.02 18.54 -25.97
N GLY A 492 -7.72 18.67 -25.73
CA GLY A 492 -6.90 17.68 -25.04
C GLY A 492 -6.36 18.16 -23.70
N THR A 493 -5.62 17.30 -23.02
CA THR A 493 -4.99 17.59 -21.70
C THR A 493 -4.06 18.81 -21.71
N HIS A 494 -3.54 19.20 -22.88
CA HIS A 494 -2.62 20.33 -23.00
C HIS A 494 -3.33 21.68 -23.17
N ASP A 495 -4.65 21.67 -23.33
CA ASP A 495 -5.46 22.87 -23.61
C ASP A 495 -5.99 23.55 -22.34
N GLU A 496 -5.86 22.91 -21.17
CA GLU A 496 -6.38 23.37 -19.88
C GLU A 496 -6.09 24.85 -19.62
N ARG A 497 -4.81 25.25 -19.71
CA ARG A 497 -4.40 26.64 -19.48
C ARG A 497 -5.01 27.63 -20.47
N THR A 498 -5.15 27.23 -21.74
CA THR A 498 -5.72 28.08 -22.79
C THR A 498 -7.22 28.23 -22.58
N LEU A 499 -7.90 27.16 -22.20
CA LEU A 499 -9.33 27.14 -21.89
C LEU A 499 -9.65 27.93 -20.62
N ARG A 500 -8.89 27.77 -19.53
CA ARG A 500 -9.05 28.60 -18.31
C ARG A 500 -8.91 30.09 -18.62
N ARG A 501 -7.96 30.45 -19.50
CA ARG A 501 -7.85 31.83 -19.98
C ARG A 501 -9.06 32.26 -20.82
N ALA A 502 -9.55 31.39 -21.69
CA ALA A 502 -10.75 31.65 -22.49
C ALA A 502 -11.98 31.86 -21.60
N LEU A 503 -12.18 31.04 -20.56
CA LEU A 503 -13.26 31.20 -19.57
C LEU A 503 -13.21 32.57 -18.88
N GLY A 504 -12.03 33.03 -18.48
CA GLY A 504 -11.87 34.39 -17.94
C GLY A 504 -12.21 35.51 -18.95
N THR A 505 -11.98 35.26 -20.25
CA THR A 505 -12.36 36.19 -21.33
C THR A 505 -13.87 36.14 -21.61
N VAL A 506 -14.54 34.99 -21.49
CA VAL A 506 -16.01 34.88 -21.61
C VAL A 506 -16.67 35.39 -20.32
N SER A 507 -16.63 36.71 -20.16
CA SER A 507 -17.26 37.42 -19.06
C SER A 507 -17.91 38.70 -19.55
N SER A 508 -18.84 39.23 -18.76
CA SER A 508 -19.50 40.52 -19.00
C SER A 508 -18.55 41.73 -18.95
N THR A 509 -17.30 41.53 -18.50
CA THR A 509 -16.29 42.58 -18.44
C THR A 509 -15.49 42.73 -19.73
N THR A 510 -15.54 41.72 -20.61
CA THR A 510 -14.90 41.78 -21.91
C THR A 510 -15.73 42.63 -22.87
N ASP A 511 -15.06 43.55 -23.57
CA ASP A 511 -15.68 44.44 -24.55
C ASP A 511 -15.91 43.70 -25.88
N TRP A 512 -16.88 42.80 -25.89
CA TRP A 512 -17.27 42.00 -27.06
C TRP A 512 -17.76 42.85 -28.24
N ASP A 513 -18.27 44.05 -27.96
CA ASP A 513 -18.70 45.05 -28.95
C ASP A 513 -17.58 46.04 -29.31
N SER A 514 -16.32 45.75 -28.98
CA SER A 514 -15.16 46.54 -29.41
C SER A 514 -15.00 46.59 -30.93
N LEU A 515 -15.65 45.68 -31.65
CA LEU A 515 -15.46 45.41 -33.07
C LEU A 515 -16.61 45.88 -33.95
N THR A 516 -17.45 46.83 -33.54
CA THR A 516 -18.43 47.46 -34.44
C THR A 516 -17.73 48.32 -35.51
N GLU A 517 -18.31 48.46 -36.71
CA GLU A 517 -17.76 49.29 -37.80
C GLU A 517 -17.35 50.69 -37.31
N ASP A 518 -18.26 51.39 -36.63
CA ASP A 518 -18.04 52.75 -36.09
C ASP A 518 -16.80 52.83 -35.17
N ARG A 519 -16.57 51.81 -34.33
CA ARG A 519 -15.43 51.76 -33.41
C ARG A 519 -14.14 51.46 -34.14
N VAL A 520 -14.14 50.50 -35.07
CA VAL A 520 -12.95 50.17 -35.86
C VAL A 520 -12.53 51.36 -36.71
N ASP A 521 -13.47 52.09 -37.31
CA ASP A 521 -13.20 53.33 -38.04
C ASP A 521 -12.65 54.42 -37.11
N THR A 522 -13.21 54.60 -35.92
CA THR A 522 -12.67 55.53 -34.91
C THR A 522 -11.23 55.18 -34.53
N TYR A 523 -10.89 53.90 -34.36
CA TYR A 523 -9.53 53.47 -34.08
C TYR A 523 -8.60 53.65 -35.29
N ARG A 524 -9.10 53.43 -36.51
CA ARG A 524 -8.36 53.69 -37.74
C ARG A 524 -8.00 55.17 -37.88
N GLU A 525 -8.95 56.07 -37.64
CA GLU A 525 -8.69 57.53 -37.62
C GLU A 525 -7.62 57.91 -36.58
N LYS A 526 -7.67 57.30 -35.39
CA LYS A 526 -6.64 57.48 -34.36
C LYS A 526 -5.27 56.99 -34.82
N TYR A 527 -5.22 55.82 -35.46
CA TYR A 527 -3.98 55.26 -36.00
C TYR A 527 -3.40 56.17 -37.10
N GLU A 528 -4.21 56.60 -38.06
CA GLU A 528 -3.80 57.54 -39.11
C GLU A 528 -3.32 58.88 -38.52
N THR A 529 -3.95 59.35 -37.45
CA THR A 529 -3.49 60.56 -36.73
C THR A 529 -2.11 60.35 -36.11
N VAL A 530 -1.86 59.19 -35.48
CA VAL A 530 -0.54 58.85 -34.95
C VAL A 530 0.50 58.83 -36.06
N GLU A 531 0.22 58.12 -37.16
CA GLU A 531 1.10 58.05 -38.33
C GLU A 531 1.42 59.43 -38.91
N GLN A 532 0.42 60.32 -39.04
CA GLN A 532 0.63 61.70 -39.48
C GLN A 532 1.51 62.52 -38.53
N LEU A 533 1.35 62.32 -37.21
CA LEU A 533 2.09 63.08 -36.20
C LEU A 533 3.54 62.64 -36.06
N VAL A 534 3.82 61.34 -36.18
CA VAL A 534 5.16 60.78 -35.91
C VAL A 534 5.94 60.46 -37.18
N GLY A 535 5.27 60.29 -38.32
CA GLY A 535 5.89 60.18 -39.65
C GLY A 535 6.94 59.07 -39.77
N GLY A 536 6.76 57.95 -39.07
CA GLY A 536 7.72 56.83 -39.02
C GLY A 536 8.94 57.04 -38.12
N THR A 537 9.01 58.15 -37.39
CA THR A 537 10.07 58.44 -36.39
C THR A 537 9.87 57.55 -35.17
N ARG A 538 10.94 57.01 -34.58
CA ARG A 538 10.82 56.18 -33.37
C ARG A 538 10.50 57.01 -32.13
N PRO A 539 9.86 56.43 -31.10
CA PRO A 539 9.66 57.12 -29.82
C PRO A 539 10.96 57.70 -29.23
N GLU A 540 12.08 56.99 -29.36
CA GLU A 540 13.38 57.42 -28.84
C GLU A 540 14.00 58.63 -29.58
N GLU A 541 13.53 58.90 -30.80
CA GLU A 541 14.10 59.91 -31.70
C GLU A 541 13.40 61.27 -31.60
N ILE A 542 12.32 61.37 -30.81
CA ILE A 542 11.54 62.59 -30.63
C ILE A 542 11.89 63.33 -29.34
N GLU A 543 11.95 64.66 -29.41
CA GLU A 543 12.17 65.51 -28.21
C GLU A 543 10.88 65.76 -27.42
N GLY A 544 9.71 65.66 -28.06
CA GLY A 544 8.41 65.89 -27.43
C GLY A 544 7.22 65.70 -28.39
N VAL A 545 6.22 64.90 -28.02
CA VAL A 545 4.94 64.77 -28.75
C VAL A 545 3.76 65.07 -27.83
N GLY A 546 2.83 65.89 -28.33
CA GLY A 546 1.68 66.37 -27.56
C GLY A 546 2.00 67.52 -26.59
N VAL A 547 3.14 68.17 -26.78
CA VAL A 547 3.65 69.28 -25.93
C VAL A 547 3.38 70.62 -26.62
N LEU A 548 2.79 71.59 -25.91
CA LEU A 548 2.56 72.93 -26.47
C LEU A 548 3.86 73.74 -26.49
N PHE A 549 3.98 74.71 -27.40
CA PHE A 549 5.16 75.59 -27.52
C PHE A 549 5.55 76.30 -26.20
N GLY A 550 4.63 76.44 -25.24
CA GLY A 550 4.87 77.02 -23.91
C GLY A 550 5.58 76.09 -22.91
N ASP A 551 5.55 74.78 -23.16
CA ASP A 551 6.13 73.75 -22.28
C ASP A 551 7.61 73.44 -22.63
N GLU A 552 8.19 74.13 -23.61
CA GLU A 552 9.62 74.06 -23.98
C GLU A 552 10.56 74.19 -22.76
N SER A 553 10.14 74.93 -21.75
CA SER A 553 10.93 75.16 -20.54
C SER A 553 10.97 73.93 -19.61
N ALA A 554 10.02 73.00 -19.71
CA ALA A 554 10.05 71.70 -19.03
C ALA A 554 10.97 70.71 -19.78
N LEU A 555 10.97 70.72 -21.11
CA LEU A 555 11.84 69.89 -21.95
C LEU A 555 13.34 70.26 -21.84
N ARG A 556 13.64 71.54 -21.54
CA ARG A 556 15.02 72.04 -21.36
C ARG A 556 15.67 71.68 -20.01
N GLN A 557 14.96 71.04 -19.08
CA GLN A 557 15.53 70.62 -17.78
C GLN A 557 16.27 69.27 -17.82
N ARG A 558 16.76 68.84 -18.99
CA ARG A 558 17.68 67.69 -19.10
C ARG A 558 18.96 67.93 -18.27
N PRO A 559 19.37 67.04 -17.36
CA PRO A 559 20.79 66.82 -17.14
C PRO A 559 21.35 66.08 -18.37
N ILE A 560 22.52 66.52 -18.86
CA ILE A 560 23.29 65.79 -19.88
C ILE A 560 23.73 64.44 -19.34
#